data_AF-A0A0F9ZXX6-F1
#
_entry.id   AF-A0A0F9ZXX6-F1
#
_cell.length_a   1.000
_cell.length_b   1.000
_cell.length_c   1.000
_cell.angle_alpha   90.00
_cell.angle_beta   90.00
_cell.angle_gamma   90.00
#
_symmetry.space_group_name_H-M   'P 1'
#
loop_
_entity.id
_entity.type
_entity.pdbx_description
1 polymer ?
#
loop_
_entity_poly.entity_id
_entity_poly.type
_entity_poly.pdbx_seq_one_letter_code
_entity_poly.pdbx_strand_id
1 'polypeptide(L)'
;MALSRALYALPIVLPLAVMVRVLATMTVMPGPFIDDADLRGRYTLQNGTSIPILKGLYGVPGLDDAITQVAITFCQLIFHDDQRMWWQCVVFLTDYAGLTAMWMLESLRNANRGTFFQTFAVPLFLAQFVTVGNIAPLYFYFFYVFSPLKKYSTASARLIDGAGVLAILPTLLVVYYIPHLVSLFHPDFEIRHLANWIWQLYPLWASILLFTLSSVIRPFLDDNTEAVQRRNKTGIRVIGGVMITLSTISYWYMLLFSPLSVSEALIPKYFIELPKDTPTSLTSIFQYDFITSFTSILLWLAYHLGDLKITIKEWNSVATWQWDIPEDDVCGICQVHFDGTCPTCKYPGDDCSLLSGKCGHSFHMHCIMEWIKQESAKGQCPMCRQPFEWQDQANETDGPNETPIPTD
;
A
#
# COMPACT_ATOMS: atom_id res chain seq x y z
N MET A 1 19.51 -12.11 -2.94
CA MET A 1 18.34 -11.23 -3.13
C MET A 1 17.83 -10.60 -1.83
N ALA A 2 17.67 -11.33 -0.71
CA ALA A 2 17.21 -10.72 0.54
C ALA A 2 18.23 -9.71 1.13
N LEU A 3 19.52 -10.09 1.18
CA LEU A 3 20.58 -9.21 1.70
C LEU A 3 20.74 -7.91 0.89
N SER A 4 20.63 -7.98 -0.45
CA SER A 4 20.71 -6.79 -1.31
C SER A 4 19.54 -5.83 -1.10
N ARG A 5 18.33 -6.35 -0.86
CA ARG A 5 17.14 -5.53 -0.56
C ARG A 5 17.23 -4.90 0.83
N ALA A 6 17.73 -5.65 1.81
CA ALA A 6 17.95 -5.16 3.17
C ALA A 6 18.97 -4.01 3.22
N LEU A 7 20.07 -4.11 2.46
CA LEU A 7 21.06 -3.03 2.37
C LEU A 7 20.52 -1.82 1.60
N TYR A 8 19.80 -2.05 0.49
CA TYR A 8 19.19 -0.98 -0.31
C TYR A 8 18.21 -0.12 0.48
N ALA A 9 17.47 -0.74 1.41
CA ALA A 9 16.44 -0.10 2.23
C ALA A 9 16.95 0.60 3.49
N LEU A 10 18.26 0.57 3.79
CA LEU A 10 18.83 1.20 4.99
C LEU A 10 18.43 2.67 5.19
N PRO A 11 18.24 3.50 4.15
CA PRO A 11 17.74 4.87 4.33
C PRO A 11 16.41 4.99 5.08
N ILE A 12 15.53 3.98 5.02
CA ILE A 12 14.27 3.95 5.80
C ILE A 12 14.53 3.99 7.31
N VAL A 13 15.69 3.51 7.77
CA VAL A 13 16.06 3.46 9.20
C VAL A 13 16.74 4.75 9.67
N LEU A 14 17.17 5.66 8.78
CA LEU A 14 17.85 6.90 9.19
C LEU A 14 17.06 7.76 10.19
N PRO A 15 15.72 7.90 10.08
CA PRO A 15 14.93 8.63 11.06
C PRO A 15 15.01 8.05 12.49
N LEU A 16 15.26 6.74 12.63
CA LEU A 16 15.48 6.11 13.94
C LEU A 16 16.69 6.71 14.67
N ALA A 17 17.79 6.93 13.96
CA ALA A 17 19.00 7.48 14.58
C ALA A 17 18.77 8.90 15.11
N VAL A 18 17.97 9.70 14.39
CA VAL A 18 17.53 11.02 14.82
C VAL A 18 16.69 10.91 16.10
N MET A 19 15.68 10.04 16.11
CA MET A 19 14.78 9.91 17.26
C MET A 19 15.47 9.34 18.49
N VAL A 20 16.35 8.34 18.33
CA VAL A 20 17.18 7.80 19.43
C VAL A 20 18.03 8.89 20.07
N ARG A 21 18.67 9.75 19.27
CA ARG A 21 19.43 10.88 19.80
C ARG A 21 18.53 11.84 20.58
N VAL A 22 17.39 12.21 20.00
CA VAL A 22 16.43 13.13 20.62
C VAL A 22 15.97 12.60 21.98
N LEU A 23 15.55 11.33 22.07
CA LEU A 23 15.17 10.73 23.35
C LEU A 23 16.34 10.68 24.34
N ALA A 24 17.55 10.36 23.88
CA ALA A 24 18.72 10.30 24.75
C ALA A 24 19.12 11.67 25.34
N THR A 25 18.87 12.76 24.63
CA THR A 25 19.30 14.10 25.07
C THR A 25 18.17 14.96 25.66
N MET A 26 16.92 14.74 25.25
CA MET A 26 15.80 15.63 25.61
C MET A 26 14.87 15.06 26.69
N THR A 27 15.01 13.79 27.08
CA THR A 27 14.27 13.22 28.22
C THR A 27 14.86 13.62 29.57
N VAL A 28 16.07 14.19 29.58
CA VAL A 28 16.77 14.65 30.80
C VAL A 28 15.97 15.73 31.55
N MET A 29 15.34 16.67 30.82
CA MET A 29 14.56 17.74 31.45
C MET A 29 13.18 17.25 31.96
N PRO A 30 12.41 16.47 31.20
CA PRO A 30 11.11 15.98 31.65
C PRO A 30 11.17 14.87 32.70
N GLY A 31 12.22 14.04 32.71
CA GLY A 31 12.31 12.88 33.62
C GLY A 31 12.04 13.23 35.10
N PRO A 32 12.83 14.14 35.71
CA PRO A 32 12.61 14.55 37.10
C PRO A 32 11.24 15.16 37.37
N PHE A 33 10.65 15.83 36.37
CA PHE A 33 9.31 16.40 36.48
C PHE A 33 8.22 15.32 36.51
N ILE A 34 8.36 14.29 35.66
CA ILE A 34 7.43 13.15 35.62
C ILE A 34 7.55 12.33 36.91
N ASP A 35 8.77 12.05 37.36
CA ASP A 35 9.04 11.33 38.60
C ASP A 35 8.44 12.06 39.81
N ASP A 36 8.58 13.38 39.87
CA ASP A 36 8.02 14.20 40.94
C ASP A 36 6.48 14.22 40.94
N ALA A 37 5.86 14.33 39.76
CA ALA A 37 4.41 14.28 39.62
C ALA A 37 3.84 12.90 40.02
N ASP A 38 4.55 11.83 39.65
CA ASP A 38 4.21 10.47 40.06
C ASP A 38 4.35 10.32 41.59
N LEU A 39 5.49 10.67 42.17
CA LEU A 39 5.73 10.56 43.61
C LEU A 39 4.70 11.33 44.45
N ARG A 40 4.33 12.55 44.02
CA ARG A 40 3.32 13.36 44.71
C ARG A 40 1.88 12.92 44.42
N GLY A 41 1.67 12.12 43.38
CA GLY A 41 0.35 11.77 42.86
C GLY A 41 -0.43 12.97 42.35
N ARG A 42 0.25 14.05 41.95
CA ARG A 42 -0.37 15.30 41.50
C ARG A 42 0.48 15.99 40.43
N TYR A 43 -0.20 16.56 39.43
CA TYR A 43 0.39 17.42 38.42
C TYR A 43 0.05 18.89 38.74
N THR A 44 1.05 19.76 38.70
CA THR A 44 0.85 21.20 38.93
C THR A 44 1.00 21.95 37.61
N LEU A 45 -0.08 22.59 37.17
CA LEU A 45 -0.11 23.45 35.99
C LEU A 45 0.77 24.69 36.18
N GLN A 46 1.16 25.34 35.09
CA GLN A 46 1.95 26.57 35.11
C GLN A 46 1.27 27.72 35.86
N ASN A 47 -0.06 27.70 35.93
CA ASN A 47 -0.86 28.67 36.70
C ASN A 47 -0.97 28.34 38.21
N GLY A 48 -0.32 27.26 38.67
CA GLY A 48 -0.33 26.80 40.07
C GLY A 48 -1.48 25.85 40.45
N THR A 49 -2.42 25.58 39.53
CA THR A 49 -3.52 24.64 39.79
C THR A 49 -2.99 23.21 39.90
N SER A 50 -3.36 22.49 40.95
CA SER A 50 -2.88 21.12 41.20
C SER A 50 -3.98 20.09 40.94
N ILE A 51 -3.72 19.16 40.02
CA ILE A 51 -4.64 18.13 39.54
C ILE A 51 -4.15 16.76 40.05
N PRO A 52 -5.02 15.89 40.61
CA PRO A 52 -4.61 14.55 41.01
C PRO A 52 -4.29 13.67 39.81
N ILE A 53 -3.28 12.81 39.95
CA ILE A 53 -2.88 11.81 38.96
C ILE A 53 -3.48 10.47 39.34
N LEU A 54 -4.09 9.80 38.36
CA LEU A 54 -4.69 8.49 38.56
C LEU A 54 -3.61 7.42 38.57
N LYS A 55 -3.77 6.45 39.47
CA LYS A 55 -2.87 5.30 39.62
C LYS A 55 -3.66 4.02 39.73
N GLY A 56 -3.09 2.92 39.25
CA GLY A 56 -3.59 1.57 39.55
C GLY A 56 -4.92 1.20 38.90
N LEU A 57 -5.25 1.72 37.71
CA LEU A 57 -6.57 1.51 37.11
C LEU A 57 -6.77 0.08 36.58
N TYR A 58 -5.73 -0.63 36.11
CA TYR A 58 -5.88 -2.02 35.64
C TYR A 58 -5.60 -3.07 36.73
N GLY A 59 -5.04 -2.67 37.88
CA GLY A 59 -4.73 -3.57 38.99
C GLY A 59 -3.54 -4.49 38.72
N VAL A 60 -2.66 -4.12 37.78
CA VAL A 60 -1.46 -4.88 37.39
C VAL A 60 -0.26 -3.98 37.67
N PRO A 61 0.47 -4.17 38.80
CA PRO A 61 1.43 -3.17 39.30
C PRO A 61 2.43 -2.67 38.25
N GLY A 62 3.18 -3.58 37.60
CA GLY A 62 4.19 -3.16 36.62
C GLY A 62 3.61 -2.51 35.35
N LEU A 63 2.37 -2.85 34.98
CA LEU A 63 1.67 -2.22 33.86
C LEU A 63 1.14 -0.83 34.27
N ASP A 64 0.53 -0.74 35.44
CA ASP A 64 -0.02 0.50 35.97
C ASP A 64 1.07 1.54 36.19
N ASP A 65 2.23 1.13 36.71
CA ASP A 65 3.40 2.01 36.89
C ASP A 65 3.88 2.56 35.54
N ALA A 66 4.05 1.67 34.55
CA ALA A 66 4.51 2.06 33.21
C ALA A 66 3.51 3.00 32.52
N ILE A 67 2.21 2.72 32.60
CA ILE A 67 1.18 3.58 31.99
C ILE A 67 1.08 4.91 32.71
N THR A 68 1.24 4.95 34.04
CA THR A 68 1.18 6.20 34.80
C THR A 68 2.28 7.17 34.34
N GLN A 69 3.50 6.67 34.16
CA GLN A 69 4.63 7.45 33.64
C GLN A 69 4.35 8.03 32.24
N VAL A 70 3.81 7.20 31.34
CA VAL A 70 3.39 7.66 30.01
C VAL A 70 2.25 8.68 30.14
N ALA A 71 1.20 8.39 30.91
CA ALA A 71 0.05 9.27 31.07
C ALA A 71 0.43 10.67 31.60
N ILE A 72 1.38 10.76 32.52
CA ILE A 72 1.93 12.03 33.03
C ILE A 72 2.65 12.81 31.94
N THR A 73 3.39 12.13 31.05
CA THR A 73 4.07 12.77 29.90
C THR A 73 3.09 13.51 29.00
N PHE A 74 1.87 12.99 28.86
CA PHE A 74 0.80 13.61 28.07
C PHE A 74 -0.01 14.66 28.84
N CYS A 75 0.21 14.88 30.15
CA CYS A 75 -0.54 15.86 30.94
C CYS A 75 -0.42 17.30 30.42
N GLN A 76 0.77 17.70 29.93
CA GLN A 76 0.96 19.03 29.32
C GLN A 76 0.03 19.28 28.15
N LEU A 77 -0.22 18.23 27.38
CA LEU A 77 -1.16 18.21 26.27
C LEU A 77 -2.60 18.22 26.78
N ILE A 78 -3.01 17.21 27.54
CA ILE A 78 -4.44 16.98 27.83
C ILE A 78 -5.01 18.06 28.76
N PHE A 79 -4.17 18.66 29.62
CA PHE A 79 -4.58 19.77 30.48
C PHE A 79 -4.42 21.14 29.81
N HIS A 80 -3.96 21.19 28.56
CA HIS A 80 -3.72 22.43 27.82
C HIS A 80 -2.77 23.38 28.62
N ASP A 81 -1.72 22.80 29.21
CA ASP A 81 -0.72 23.53 30.01
C ASP A 81 0.33 24.19 29.10
N ASP A 82 0.65 23.56 27.96
CA ASP A 82 1.42 24.16 26.87
C ASP A 82 0.61 24.16 25.57
N GLN A 83 0.32 25.36 25.06
CA GLN A 83 -0.48 25.55 23.85
C GLN A 83 0.20 24.98 22.60
N ARG A 84 1.55 24.96 22.54
CA ARG A 84 2.30 24.39 21.41
C ARG A 84 2.08 22.90 21.33
N MET A 85 2.18 22.20 22.46
CA MET A 85 1.89 20.77 22.53
C MET A 85 0.46 20.46 22.14
N TRP A 86 -0.50 21.25 22.63
CA TRP A 86 -1.91 21.01 22.29
C TRP A 86 -2.19 21.08 20.79
N TRP A 87 -1.75 22.16 20.12
CA TRP A 87 -1.94 22.32 18.68
C TRP A 87 -1.18 21.30 17.84
N GLN A 88 0.07 21.00 18.22
CA GLN A 88 0.86 19.96 17.57
C GLN A 88 0.13 18.62 17.64
N CYS A 89 -0.45 18.31 18.79
CA CYS A 89 -1.05 17.02 19.04
C CYS A 89 -2.38 16.82 18.30
N VAL A 90 -3.18 17.88 18.16
CA VAL A 90 -4.42 17.84 17.35
C VAL A 90 -4.15 17.33 15.94
N VAL A 91 -3.05 17.79 15.31
CA VAL A 91 -2.63 17.31 13.98
C VAL A 91 -2.00 15.91 14.08
N PHE A 92 -1.04 15.74 15.00
CA PHE A 92 -0.31 14.48 15.18
C PHE A 92 -1.26 13.28 15.36
N LEU A 93 -2.26 13.39 16.24
CA LEU A 93 -3.14 12.26 16.55
C LEU A 93 -4.17 11.98 15.47
N THR A 94 -4.57 12.96 14.67
CA THR A 94 -5.40 12.66 13.49
C THR A 94 -4.60 11.92 12.41
N ASP A 95 -3.33 12.29 12.21
CA ASP A 95 -2.47 11.63 11.24
C ASP A 95 -2.02 10.24 11.74
N TYR A 96 -1.76 10.12 13.03
CA TYR A 96 -1.41 8.86 13.70
C TYR A 96 -2.57 7.84 13.66
N ALA A 97 -3.82 8.31 13.70
CA ALA A 97 -4.96 7.45 13.44
C ALA A 97 -4.89 6.86 12.02
N GLY A 98 -4.47 7.65 11.02
CA GLY A 98 -4.26 7.22 9.64
C GLY A 98 -3.19 6.13 9.54
N LEU A 99 -2.07 6.30 10.24
CA LEU A 99 -1.03 5.28 10.37
C LEU A 99 -1.59 3.98 11.01
N THR A 100 -2.37 4.12 12.07
CA THR A 100 -3.03 2.99 12.75
C THR A 100 -3.95 2.23 11.80
N ALA A 101 -4.81 2.93 11.05
CA ALA A 101 -5.70 2.34 10.06
C ALA A 101 -4.91 1.59 8.97
N MET A 102 -3.79 2.15 8.51
CA MET A 102 -2.91 1.50 7.54
C MET A 102 -2.31 0.20 8.09
N TRP A 103 -1.82 0.19 9.33
CA TRP A 103 -1.27 -1.03 9.94
C TRP A 103 -2.35 -2.07 10.21
N MET A 104 -3.57 -1.65 10.59
CA MET A 104 -4.72 -2.55 10.68
C MET A 104 -5.03 -3.19 9.33
N LEU A 105 -5.07 -2.42 8.24
CA LEU A 105 -5.29 -2.95 6.89
C LEU A 105 -4.22 -3.98 6.48
N GLU A 106 -2.94 -3.67 6.73
CA GLU A 106 -1.85 -4.61 6.41
C GLU A 106 -1.86 -5.85 7.30
N SER A 107 -2.33 -5.75 8.55
CA SER A 107 -2.48 -6.90 9.45
C SER A 107 -3.55 -7.90 8.99
N LEU A 108 -4.56 -7.41 8.28
CA LEU A 108 -5.65 -8.20 7.73
C LEU A 108 -5.33 -8.81 6.35
N ARG A 109 -4.16 -8.53 5.77
CA ARG A 109 -3.79 -9.01 4.44
C ARG A 109 -3.30 -10.45 4.50
N ASN A 110 -3.80 -11.29 3.58
CA ASN A 110 -3.45 -12.72 3.52
C ASN A 110 -1.94 -12.97 3.40
N ALA A 111 -1.22 -12.18 2.63
CA ALA A 111 0.24 -12.27 2.50
C ALA A 111 1.00 -12.13 3.83
N ASN A 112 0.40 -11.50 4.84
CA ASN A 112 1.02 -11.27 6.15
C ASN A 112 0.61 -12.31 7.21
N ARG A 113 -0.29 -13.24 6.87
CA ARG A 113 -0.73 -14.30 7.79
C ARG A 113 0.46 -15.17 8.24
N GLY A 114 0.55 -15.41 9.55
CA GLY A 114 1.66 -16.15 10.17
C GLY A 114 2.97 -15.37 10.29
N THR A 115 2.99 -14.07 9.94
CA THR A 115 4.17 -13.21 10.07
C THR A 115 3.99 -12.19 11.19
N PHE A 116 5.08 -11.52 11.59
CA PHE A 116 5.03 -10.39 12.52
C PHE A 116 4.04 -9.30 12.10
N PHE A 117 3.84 -9.10 10.79
CA PHE A 117 2.92 -8.09 10.25
C PHE A 117 1.44 -8.46 10.39
N GLN A 118 1.09 -9.67 10.85
CA GLN A 118 -0.30 -10.04 11.14
C GLN A 118 -0.83 -9.32 12.40
N THR A 119 0.04 -8.71 13.21
CA THR A 119 -0.39 -7.92 14.37
C THR A 119 0.04 -6.47 14.22
N PHE A 120 -0.94 -5.56 14.25
CA PHE A 120 -0.71 -4.13 14.34
C PHE A 120 -0.56 -3.67 15.81
N ALA A 121 -1.09 -4.45 16.75
CA ALA A 121 -1.19 -4.06 18.16
C ALA A 121 0.18 -4.04 18.85
N VAL A 122 1.04 -5.03 18.60
CA VAL A 122 2.38 -5.11 19.21
C VAL A 122 3.24 -3.89 18.89
N PRO A 123 3.48 -3.51 17.62
CA PRO A 123 4.31 -2.35 17.34
C PRO A 123 3.68 -1.04 17.84
N LEU A 124 2.36 -0.87 17.76
CA LEU A 124 1.71 0.34 18.29
C LEU A 124 1.73 0.42 19.81
N PHE A 125 1.65 -0.73 20.50
CA PHE A 125 1.76 -0.80 21.96
C PHE A 125 3.17 -0.44 22.42
N LEU A 126 4.20 -0.98 21.77
CA LEU A 126 5.60 -0.59 22.03
C LEU A 126 5.84 0.90 21.75
N ALA A 127 5.17 1.46 20.75
CA ALA A 127 5.26 2.88 20.42
C ALA A 127 4.70 3.81 21.51
N GLN A 128 3.86 3.32 22.43
CA GLN A 128 3.39 4.11 23.58
C GLN A 128 4.50 4.37 24.60
N PHE A 129 5.47 3.46 24.74
CA PHE A 129 6.52 3.54 25.77
C PHE A 129 7.86 4.06 25.26
N VAL A 130 8.13 3.91 23.97
CA VAL A 130 9.34 4.47 23.34
C VAL A 130 8.93 5.75 22.64
N THR A 131 8.59 5.67 21.36
CA THR A 131 7.73 6.58 20.61
C THR A 131 7.39 5.94 19.25
N VAL A 132 6.51 6.55 18.46
CA VAL A 132 6.21 6.08 17.09
C VAL A 132 7.41 6.28 16.16
N GLY A 133 8.17 7.36 16.34
CA GLY A 133 9.35 7.75 15.59
C GLY A 133 10.52 6.79 15.75
N ASN A 134 10.53 5.96 16.81
CA ASN A 134 11.43 4.83 16.92
C ASN A 134 10.86 3.57 16.25
N ILE A 135 9.58 3.26 16.47
CA ILE A 135 8.99 2.01 16.00
C ILE A 135 8.70 2.02 14.50
N ALA A 136 8.18 3.11 13.95
CA ALA A 136 7.80 3.24 12.55
C ALA A 136 8.98 3.00 11.59
N PRO A 137 10.18 3.60 11.74
CA PRO A 137 11.31 3.30 10.86
C PRO A 137 11.67 1.81 10.84
N LEU A 138 11.67 1.16 12.01
CA LEU A 138 11.95 -0.28 12.12
C LEU A 138 10.85 -1.12 11.46
N TYR A 139 9.59 -0.83 11.78
CA TYR A 139 8.43 -1.52 11.23
C TYR A 139 8.44 -1.44 9.70
N PHE A 140 8.58 -0.24 9.13
CA PHE A 140 8.56 -0.03 7.70
C PHE A 140 9.77 -0.60 6.98
N TYR A 141 10.96 -0.53 7.60
CA TYR A 141 12.15 -1.18 7.07
C TYR A 141 11.93 -2.69 6.93
N PHE A 142 11.54 -3.35 8.03
CA PHE A 142 11.30 -4.80 8.01
C PHE A 142 10.12 -5.15 7.09
N PHE A 143 9.08 -4.32 7.06
CA PHE A 143 7.95 -4.52 6.16
C PHE A 143 8.42 -4.51 4.71
N TYR A 144 9.19 -3.51 4.29
CA TYR A 144 9.71 -3.44 2.92
C TYR A 144 10.62 -4.65 2.60
N VAL A 145 11.53 -5.01 3.50
CA VAL A 145 12.47 -6.12 3.30
C VAL A 145 11.75 -7.46 3.15
N PHE A 146 10.77 -7.74 4.01
CA PHE A 146 10.03 -9.01 4.03
C PHE A 146 8.76 -9.01 3.17
N SER A 147 8.49 -7.94 2.43
CA SER A 147 7.34 -7.83 1.52
C SER A 147 7.75 -7.50 0.08
N PRO A 148 8.59 -8.33 -0.58
CA PRO A 148 8.92 -8.15 -1.99
C PRO A 148 7.69 -8.38 -2.88
N LEU A 149 7.66 -7.79 -4.09
CA LEU A 149 6.53 -7.93 -5.02
C LEU A 149 6.11 -9.38 -5.29
N LYS A 150 7.08 -10.32 -5.34
CA LYS A 150 6.80 -11.76 -5.50
C LYS A 150 5.86 -12.32 -4.42
N LYS A 151 5.91 -11.78 -3.20
CA LYS A 151 5.01 -12.15 -2.09
C LYS A 151 3.54 -11.85 -2.43
N TYR A 152 3.29 -10.88 -3.30
CA TYR A 152 1.97 -10.43 -3.72
C TYR A 152 1.61 -10.87 -5.16
N SER A 153 2.31 -11.88 -5.70
CA SER A 153 2.13 -12.33 -7.08
C SER A 153 0.77 -12.98 -7.35
N THR A 154 0.13 -13.56 -6.33
CA THR A 154 -1.17 -14.24 -6.49
C THR A 154 -2.33 -13.35 -6.06
N ALA A 155 -3.52 -13.58 -6.64
CA ALA A 155 -4.75 -12.90 -6.23
C ALA A 155 -5.04 -13.11 -4.74
N SER A 156 -4.91 -14.35 -4.25
CA SER A 156 -5.13 -14.70 -2.85
C SER A 156 -4.20 -13.96 -1.87
N ALA A 157 -2.91 -13.82 -2.21
CA ALA A 157 -1.95 -13.10 -1.36
C ALA A 157 -2.32 -11.61 -1.20
N ARG A 158 -2.94 -11.00 -2.21
CA ARG A 158 -3.38 -9.60 -2.20
C ARG A 158 -4.70 -9.38 -1.47
N LEU A 159 -5.49 -10.43 -1.25
CA LEU A 159 -6.77 -10.32 -0.54
C LEU A 159 -6.55 -9.86 0.91
N ILE A 160 -7.52 -9.10 1.40
CA ILE A 160 -7.62 -8.61 2.77
C ILE A 160 -8.90 -9.20 3.38
N ASP A 161 -8.89 -9.46 4.67
CA ASP A 161 -10.08 -9.89 5.38
C ASP A 161 -11.21 -8.85 5.35
N GLY A 162 -12.28 -9.12 4.60
CA GLY A 162 -13.36 -8.15 4.39
C GLY A 162 -14.17 -7.82 5.64
N ALA A 163 -14.35 -8.78 6.56
CA ALA A 163 -15.01 -8.51 7.84
C ALA A 163 -14.17 -7.57 8.72
N GLY A 164 -12.85 -7.81 8.78
CA GLY A 164 -11.90 -6.92 9.42
C GLY A 164 -11.90 -5.51 8.82
N VAL A 165 -11.93 -5.38 7.49
CA VAL A 165 -12.00 -4.07 6.82
C VAL A 165 -13.22 -3.26 7.29
N LEU A 166 -14.40 -3.88 7.36
CA LEU A 166 -15.61 -3.22 7.84
C LEU A 166 -15.55 -2.86 9.33
N ALA A 167 -14.79 -3.63 10.12
CA ALA A 167 -14.63 -3.41 11.55
C ALA A 167 -13.61 -2.30 11.91
N ILE A 168 -12.75 -1.85 10.98
CA ILE A 168 -11.71 -0.85 11.26
C ILE A 168 -12.28 0.48 11.76
N LEU A 169 -13.19 1.11 11.01
CA LEU A 169 -13.72 2.44 11.37
C LEU A 169 -14.49 2.42 12.70
N PRO A 170 -15.41 1.47 12.96
CA PRO A 170 -16.05 1.36 14.27
C PRO A 170 -15.03 1.13 15.39
N THR A 171 -13.99 0.32 15.14
CA THR A 171 -12.94 0.08 16.12
C THR A 171 -12.20 1.37 16.47
N LEU A 172 -11.70 2.09 15.46
CA LEU A 172 -11.01 3.37 15.65
C LEU A 172 -11.90 4.41 16.32
N LEU A 173 -13.17 4.49 15.94
CA LEU A 173 -14.11 5.42 16.58
C LEU A 173 -14.18 5.18 18.10
N VAL A 174 -14.36 3.92 18.51
CA VAL A 174 -14.57 3.55 19.91
C VAL A 174 -13.30 3.61 20.74
N VAL A 175 -12.19 3.04 20.27
CA VAL A 175 -10.99 2.86 21.10
C VAL A 175 -9.98 3.99 20.96
N TYR A 176 -10.01 4.70 19.83
CA TYR A 176 -9.05 5.75 19.52
C TYR A 176 -9.69 7.13 19.64
N TYR A 177 -10.72 7.42 18.84
CA TYR A 177 -11.26 8.78 18.75
C TYR A 177 -12.07 9.19 19.98
N ILE A 178 -12.98 8.35 20.49
CA ILE A 178 -13.82 8.73 21.65
C ILE A 178 -12.98 9.05 22.89
N PRO A 179 -12.10 8.17 23.40
CA PRO A 179 -11.30 8.46 24.59
C PRO A 179 -10.38 9.65 24.35
N HIS A 180 -9.86 9.79 23.14
CA HIS A 180 -8.97 10.90 22.82
C HIS A 180 -9.69 12.26 22.80
N LEU A 181 -10.88 12.34 22.19
CA LEU A 181 -11.70 13.56 22.23
C LEU A 181 -12.10 13.93 23.66
N VAL A 182 -12.44 12.93 24.50
CA VAL A 182 -12.68 13.17 25.93
C VAL A 182 -11.41 13.70 26.61
N SER A 183 -10.24 13.12 26.32
CA SER A 183 -8.96 13.55 26.89
C SER A 183 -8.58 14.99 26.54
N LEU A 184 -8.99 15.52 25.38
CA LEU A 184 -8.66 16.87 24.95
C LEU A 184 -9.70 17.93 25.31
N PHE A 185 -10.99 17.58 25.32
CA PHE A 185 -12.07 18.57 25.33
C PHE A 185 -12.98 18.52 26.55
N HIS A 186 -12.93 17.46 27.37
CA HIS A 186 -13.80 17.37 28.54
C HIS A 186 -13.53 18.51 29.53
N PRO A 187 -14.51 19.18 30.15
CA PRO A 187 -14.23 20.32 31.04
C PRO A 187 -13.46 19.95 32.33
N ASP A 188 -13.63 18.72 32.81
CA ASP A 188 -12.99 18.20 34.03
C ASP A 188 -11.63 17.54 33.70
N PHE A 189 -10.57 17.99 34.37
CA PHE A 189 -9.20 17.48 34.19
C PHE A 189 -9.00 16.04 34.67
N GLU A 190 -9.69 15.59 35.72
CA GLU A 190 -9.59 14.21 36.19
C GLU A 190 -10.18 13.24 35.16
N ILE A 191 -11.29 13.64 34.54
CA ILE A 191 -11.91 12.87 33.45
C ILE A 191 -11.01 12.88 32.21
N ARG A 192 -10.36 14.00 31.88
CA ARG A 192 -9.37 14.03 30.79
C ARG A 192 -8.23 13.05 31.05
N HIS A 193 -7.73 13.04 32.28
CA HIS A 193 -6.64 12.17 32.69
C HIS A 193 -7.05 10.69 32.67
N LEU A 194 -8.25 10.35 33.13
CA LEU A 194 -8.82 8.99 33.03
C LEU A 194 -8.90 8.53 31.57
N ALA A 195 -9.45 9.36 30.69
CA ALA A 195 -9.61 9.04 29.29
C ALA A 195 -8.26 8.84 28.59
N ASN A 196 -7.27 9.69 28.90
CA ASN A 196 -5.89 9.53 28.43
C ASN A 196 -5.28 8.21 28.92
N TRP A 197 -5.46 7.89 30.21
CA TRP A 197 -4.91 6.69 30.82
C TRP A 197 -5.51 5.41 30.19
N ILE A 198 -6.82 5.40 29.92
CA ILE A 198 -7.48 4.33 29.15
C ILE A 198 -6.91 4.24 27.72
N TRP A 199 -6.71 5.40 27.07
CA TRP A 199 -6.21 5.50 25.71
C TRP A 199 -4.78 4.98 25.55
N GLN A 200 -3.92 5.02 26.58
CA GLN A 200 -2.56 4.45 26.49
C GLN A 200 -2.55 2.94 26.17
N LEU A 201 -3.65 2.22 26.42
CA LEU A 201 -3.82 0.81 25.99
C LEU A 201 -4.63 0.64 24.70
N TYR A 202 -4.91 1.72 23.96
CA TYR A 202 -5.73 1.64 22.75
C TYR A 202 -5.28 0.56 21.75
N PRO A 203 -3.98 0.22 21.56
CA PRO A 203 -3.62 -0.82 20.59
C PRO A 203 -4.15 -2.21 20.97
N LEU A 204 -4.19 -2.50 22.27
CA LEU A 204 -4.72 -3.76 22.80
C LEU A 204 -6.25 -3.78 22.69
N TRP A 205 -6.91 -2.70 23.11
CA TRP A 205 -8.35 -2.55 22.98
C TRP A 205 -8.80 -2.60 21.51
N ALA A 206 -8.05 -1.97 20.61
CA ALA A 206 -8.28 -2.01 19.17
C ALA A 206 -8.15 -3.42 18.63
N SER A 207 -7.16 -4.21 19.08
CA SER A 207 -7.01 -5.59 18.63
C SER A 207 -8.19 -6.46 19.05
N ILE A 208 -8.59 -6.37 20.32
CA ILE A 208 -9.72 -7.13 20.88
C ILE A 208 -11.01 -6.75 20.15
N LEU A 209 -11.28 -5.45 20.01
CA LEU A 209 -12.52 -4.98 19.38
C LEU A 209 -12.55 -5.29 17.88
N LEU A 210 -11.44 -5.11 17.15
CA LEU A 210 -11.36 -5.43 15.72
C LEU A 210 -11.67 -6.91 15.49
N PHE A 211 -11.07 -7.81 16.27
CA PHE A 211 -11.29 -9.24 16.13
C PHE A 211 -12.71 -9.64 16.51
N THR A 212 -13.25 -9.07 17.59
CA THR A 212 -14.62 -9.32 18.04
C THR A 212 -15.63 -8.88 16.99
N LEU A 213 -15.52 -7.64 16.48
CA LEU A 213 -16.39 -7.12 15.44
C LEU A 213 -16.24 -7.88 14.13
N SER A 214 -15.01 -8.22 13.70
CA SER A 214 -14.78 -9.04 12.51
C SER A 214 -15.45 -10.41 12.65
N SER A 215 -15.38 -11.04 13.81
CA SER A 215 -16.01 -12.34 14.07
C SER A 215 -17.54 -12.27 14.05
N VAL A 216 -18.13 -11.17 14.53
CA VAL A 216 -19.58 -10.92 14.48
C VAL A 216 -20.06 -10.59 13.07
N ILE A 217 -19.27 -9.84 12.29
CA ILE A 217 -19.65 -9.41 10.93
C ILE A 217 -19.51 -10.56 9.93
N ARG A 218 -18.47 -11.39 10.05
CA ARG A 218 -18.10 -12.41 9.06
C ARG A 218 -19.25 -13.33 8.62
N PRO A 219 -20.11 -13.87 9.51
CA PRO A 219 -21.21 -14.74 9.11
C PRO A 219 -22.26 -14.09 8.19
N PHE A 220 -22.30 -12.76 8.13
CA PHE A 220 -23.26 -12.00 7.31
C PHE A 220 -22.71 -11.59 5.94
N LEU A 221 -21.48 -11.99 5.61
CA LEU A 221 -20.82 -11.58 4.38
C LEU A 221 -20.86 -12.70 3.34
N ASP A 222 -21.05 -12.30 2.07
CA ASP A 222 -20.82 -13.18 0.93
C ASP A 222 -19.31 -13.47 0.81
N ASP A 223 -18.99 -14.75 0.66
CA ASP A 223 -17.66 -15.33 0.49
C ASP A 223 -17.28 -15.48 -1.00
N ASN A 224 -18.17 -15.13 -1.92
CA ASN A 224 -17.86 -15.07 -3.35
C ASN A 224 -16.68 -14.11 -3.60
N THR A 225 -15.66 -14.61 -4.31
CA THR A 225 -14.40 -13.91 -4.60
C THR A 225 -14.62 -12.50 -5.18
N GLU A 226 -15.55 -12.35 -6.13
CA GLU A 226 -15.83 -11.03 -6.74
C GLU A 226 -16.44 -10.05 -5.74
N ALA A 227 -17.38 -10.52 -4.92
CA ALA A 227 -18.02 -9.74 -3.88
C ALA A 227 -17.00 -9.30 -2.82
N VAL A 228 -16.11 -10.20 -2.41
CA VAL A 228 -15.00 -9.93 -1.48
C VAL A 228 -14.07 -8.84 -2.04
N GLN A 229 -13.62 -8.98 -3.30
CA GLN A 229 -12.72 -8.00 -3.92
C GLN A 229 -13.37 -6.61 -4.03
N ARG A 230 -14.62 -6.54 -4.47
CA ARG A 230 -15.38 -5.28 -4.57
C ARG A 230 -15.54 -4.62 -3.21
N ARG A 231 -15.96 -5.38 -2.20
CA ARG A 231 -16.13 -4.91 -0.82
C ARG A 231 -14.81 -4.38 -0.26
N ASN A 232 -13.72 -5.12 -0.41
CA ASN A 232 -12.41 -4.71 0.08
C ASN A 232 -11.93 -3.41 -0.59
N LYS A 233 -12.08 -3.30 -1.91
CA LYS A 233 -11.72 -2.08 -2.65
C LYS A 233 -12.52 -0.87 -2.17
N THR A 234 -13.83 -1.03 -1.98
CA THR A 234 -14.69 0.03 -1.44
C THR A 234 -14.32 0.36 0.00
N GLY A 235 -14.13 -0.64 0.86
CA GLY A 235 -13.78 -0.44 2.26
C GLY A 235 -12.45 0.30 2.44
N ILE A 236 -11.40 -0.07 1.70
CA ILE A 236 -10.11 0.63 1.71
C ILE A 236 -10.28 2.09 1.29
N ARG A 237 -11.09 2.37 0.25
CA ARG A 237 -11.37 3.74 -0.20
C ARG A 237 -12.13 4.56 0.84
N VAL A 238 -13.13 3.95 1.48
CA VAL A 238 -13.91 4.62 2.53
C VAL A 238 -13.03 4.91 3.74
N ILE A 239 -12.26 3.93 4.22
CA ILE A 239 -11.31 4.12 5.32
C ILE A 239 -10.33 5.23 4.97
N GLY A 240 -9.62 5.11 3.84
CA GLY A 240 -8.64 6.09 3.40
C GLY A 240 -9.25 7.48 3.25
N GLY A 241 -10.44 7.59 2.64
CA GLY A 241 -11.17 8.85 2.50
C GLY A 241 -11.49 9.49 3.85
N VAL A 242 -12.03 8.73 4.80
CA VAL A 242 -12.32 9.22 6.16
C VAL A 242 -11.04 9.70 6.85
N MET A 243 -9.97 8.92 6.82
CA MET A 243 -8.70 9.30 7.48
C MET A 243 -8.10 10.57 6.87
N ILE A 244 -8.09 10.67 5.53
CA ILE A 244 -7.60 11.85 4.80
C ILE A 244 -8.47 13.08 5.14
N THR A 245 -9.79 12.93 5.16
CA THR A 245 -10.71 14.04 5.50
C THR A 245 -10.47 14.53 6.93
N LEU A 246 -10.36 13.62 7.91
CA LEU A 246 -10.11 14.00 9.30
C LEU A 246 -8.77 14.71 9.49
N SER A 247 -7.70 14.17 8.90
CA SER A 247 -6.35 14.80 8.86
C SER A 247 -6.37 16.17 8.20
N THR A 248 -7.09 16.30 7.08
CA THR A 248 -7.23 17.58 6.38
C THR A 248 -7.96 18.60 7.25
N ILE A 249 -9.08 18.20 7.86
CA ILE A 249 -9.87 19.07 8.75
C ILE A 249 -9.03 19.54 9.95
N SER A 250 -8.29 18.67 10.61
CA SER A 250 -7.48 19.04 11.78
C SER A 250 -6.33 19.98 11.40
N TYR A 251 -5.68 19.75 10.26
CA TYR A 251 -4.64 20.64 9.76
C TYR A 251 -5.20 22.04 9.42
N TRP A 252 -6.33 22.10 8.70
CA TRP A 252 -7.01 23.38 8.42
C TRP A 252 -7.50 24.05 9.69
N TYR A 253 -7.98 23.30 10.67
CA TYR A 253 -8.37 23.81 11.98
C TYR A 253 -7.18 24.46 12.69
N MET A 254 -6.01 23.82 12.69
CA MET A 254 -4.78 24.43 13.21
C MET A 254 -4.43 25.72 12.46
N LEU A 255 -4.46 25.72 11.12
CA LEU A 255 -4.12 26.90 10.33
C LEU A 255 -5.05 28.11 10.58
N LEU A 256 -6.32 27.86 10.82
CA LEU A 256 -7.34 28.91 10.95
C LEU A 256 -7.48 29.44 12.38
N PHE A 257 -7.21 28.60 13.39
CA PHE A 257 -7.56 28.91 14.79
C PHE A 257 -6.36 28.92 15.74
N SER A 258 -5.21 28.37 15.37
CA SER A 258 -4.01 28.43 16.20
C SER A 258 -3.40 29.84 16.16
N PRO A 259 -2.98 30.41 17.31
CA PRO A 259 -2.18 31.63 17.31
C PRO A 259 -0.71 31.37 16.99
N LEU A 260 -0.31 30.10 16.81
CA LEU A 260 1.06 29.70 16.51
C LEU A 260 1.27 29.62 15.00
N SER A 261 2.49 29.92 14.54
CA SER A 261 2.88 29.59 13.17
C SER A 261 3.00 28.08 12.98
N VAL A 262 2.85 27.60 11.74
CA VAL A 262 3.08 26.19 11.38
C VAL A 262 4.45 25.71 11.84
N SER A 263 5.47 26.56 11.73
CA SER A 263 6.83 26.25 12.15
C SER A 263 6.95 26.04 13.67
N GLU A 264 6.20 26.82 14.46
CA GLU A 264 6.24 26.71 15.93
C GLU A 264 5.48 25.49 16.42
N ALA A 265 4.39 25.12 15.73
CA ALA A 265 3.60 23.94 16.08
C ALA A 265 4.28 22.64 15.65
N LEU A 266 4.78 22.55 14.42
CA LEU A 266 5.14 21.25 13.81
C LEU A 266 6.64 21.03 13.57
N ILE A 267 7.46 22.08 13.53
CA ILE A 267 8.87 21.96 13.13
C ILE A 267 9.78 22.08 14.37
N PRO A 268 10.57 21.03 14.68
CA PRO A 268 11.50 21.09 15.79
C PRO A 268 12.65 22.05 15.49
N LYS A 269 12.90 22.96 16.43
CA LYS A 269 13.97 23.98 16.35
C LYS A 269 15.25 23.56 17.07
N TYR A 270 15.12 22.64 18.03
CA TYR A 270 16.20 22.25 18.93
C TYR A 270 16.80 20.93 18.48
N PHE A 271 18.04 20.94 17.99
CA PHE A 271 18.76 19.70 17.71
C PHE A 271 20.13 19.73 18.38
N ILE A 272 20.93 20.75 18.05
CA ILE A 272 22.26 20.96 18.60
C ILE A 272 22.13 21.68 19.95
N GLU A 273 21.46 22.83 19.97
CA GLU A 273 21.11 23.54 21.19
C GLU A 273 19.92 22.82 21.84
N LEU A 274 20.13 22.29 23.05
CA LEU A 274 19.12 21.52 23.77
C LEU A 274 18.19 22.44 24.57
N PRO A 275 16.88 22.09 24.67
CA PRO A 275 15.94 22.79 25.54
C PRO A 275 16.39 22.77 27.00
N LYS A 276 16.13 23.87 27.72
CA LYS A 276 16.50 24.04 29.14
C LYS A 276 15.31 23.93 30.09
N ASP A 277 14.11 23.78 29.56
CA ASP A 277 12.87 23.65 30.32
C ASP A 277 12.08 22.43 29.84
N THR A 278 11.23 21.90 30.74
CA THR A 278 10.43 20.71 30.47
C THR A 278 9.42 20.90 29.33
N PRO A 279 8.60 21.98 29.28
CA PRO A 279 7.60 22.15 28.23
C PRO A 279 8.19 22.20 26.81
N THR A 280 9.29 22.92 26.63
CA THR A 280 9.98 23.02 25.34
C THR A 280 10.66 21.70 24.98
N SER A 281 11.20 20.97 25.98
CA SER A 281 11.77 19.65 25.74
C SER A 281 10.74 18.63 25.27
N LEU A 282 9.59 18.55 25.96
CA LEU A 282 8.49 17.67 25.55
C LEU A 282 7.93 18.06 24.18
N THR A 283 7.63 19.34 23.95
CA THR A 283 7.19 19.82 22.63
C THR A 283 8.15 19.40 21.52
N SER A 284 9.46 19.55 21.73
CA SER A 284 10.48 19.17 20.75
C SER A 284 10.48 17.66 20.47
N ILE A 285 10.37 16.83 21.51
CA ILE A 285 10.27 15.37 21.38
C ILE A 285 9.09 14.99 20.49
N PHE A 286 7.89 15.54 20.74
CA PHE A 286 6.69 15.24 19.94
C PHE A 286 6.80 15.72 18.49
N GLN A 287 7.45 16.87 18.24
CA GLN A 287 7.72 17.36 16.89
C GLN A 287 8.67 16.42 16.12
N TYR A 288 9.75 15.94 16.77
CA TYR A 288 10.61 14.93 16.17
C TYR A 288 9.90 13.60 15.97
N ASP A 289 9.05 13.21 16.92
CA ASP A 289 8.27 11.97 16.82
C ASP A 289 7.39 11.97 15.57
N PHE A 290 6.71 13.09 15.33
CA PHE A 290 5.94 13.33 14.11
C PHE A 290 6.81 13.22 12.86
N ILE A 291 7.85 14.06 12.74
CA ILE A 291 8.65 14.14 11.51
C ILE A 291 9.34 12.81 11.21
N THR A 292 9.91 12.14 12.20
CA THR A 292 10.64 10.88 11.98
C THR A 292 9.69 9.74 11.60
N SER A 293 8.50 9.69 12.20
CA SER A 293 7.45 8.72 11.84
C SER A 293 6.99 8.90 10.39
N PHE A 294 6.58 10.10 10.01
CA PHE A 294 6.03 10.36 8.68
C PHE A 294 7.10 10.37 7.58
N THR A 295 8.34 10.77 7.89
CA THR A 295 9.47 10.58 6.96
C THR A 295 9.69 9.10 6.66
N SER A 296 9.59 8.23 7.66
CA SER A 296 9.73 6.78 7.47
C SER A 296 8.63 6.21 6.58
N ILE A 297 7.38 6.69 6.73
CA ILE A 297 6.25 6.31 5.87
C ILE A 297 6.50 6.73 4.42
N LEU A 298 6.95 7.98 4.21
CA LEU A 298 7.19 8.51 2.86
C LEU A 298 8.35 7.78 2.17
N LEU A 299 9.44 7.49 2.88
CA LEU A 299 10.53 6.68 2.37
C LEU A 299 10.03 5.27 2.02
N TRP A 300 9.32 4.61 2.93
CA TRP A 300 8.72 3.29 2.69
C TRP A 300 7.86 3.25 1.42
N LEU A 301 6.99 4.26 1.25
CA LEU A 301 6.17 4.41 0.06
C LEU A 301 7.03 4.60 -1.20
N ALA A 302 8.00 5.51 -1.18
CA ALA A 302 8.89 5.77 -2.30
C ALA A 302 9.67 4.53 -2.74
N TYR A 303 10.15 3.72 -1.79
CA TYR A 303 10.83 2.47 -2.04
C TYR A 303 9.91 1.41 -2.69
N HIS A 304 8.67 1.27 -2.21
CA HIS A 304 7.69 0.38 -2.84
C HIS A 304 7.27 0.86 -4.23
N LEU A 305 7.15 2.17 -4.45
CA LEU A 305 6.92 2.73 -5.79
C LEU A 305 8.11 2.42 -6.72
N GLY A 306 9.34 2.47 -6.21
CA GLY A 306 10.54 2.07 -6.93
C GLY A 306 10.53 0.60 -7.39
N ASP A 307 9.98 -0.30 -6.57
CA ASP A 307 9.85 -1.72 -6.92
C ASP A 307 8.87 -1.96 -8.09
N LEU A 308 7.86 -1.10 -8.26
CA LEU A 308 6.84 -1.27 -9.31
C LEU A 308 7.38 -1.10 -10.73
N LYS A 309 8.65 -0.71 -10.91
CA LYS A 309 9.30 -0.62 -12.22
C LYS A 309 9.42 -2.03 -12.84
N ILE A 310 8.52 -2.34 -13.77
CA ILE A 310 8.53 -3.58 -14.56
C ILE A 310 9.58 -3.44 -15.65
N THR A 311 10.58 -4.32 -15.65
CA THR A 311 11.52 -4.48 -16.78
C THR A 311 11.26 -5.85 -17.42
N ILE A 312 10.95 -5.85 -18.72
CA ILE A 312 10.92 -7.10 -19.50
C ILE A 312 12.37 -7.58 -19.60
N LYS A 313 12.68 -8.71 -18.99
CA LYS A 313 14.04 -9.28 -19.01
C LYS A 313 14.29 -10.12 -20.24
N GLU A 314 13.25 -10.82 -20.68
CA GLU A 314 13.32 -11.81 -21.74
C GLU A 314 11.93 -11.93 -22.37
N TRP A 315 11.88 -11.96 -23.70
CA TRP A 315 10.65 -12.16 -24.45
C TRP A 315 10.88 -13.30 -25.44
N ASN A 316 10.23 -14.45 -25.18
CA ASN A 316 10.22 -15.59 -26.09
C ASN A 316 8.93 -15.52 -26.91
N SER A 317 8.98 -14.90 -28.08
CA SER A 317 7.85 -14.82 -29.01
C SER A 317 7.72 -16.12 -29.82
N VAL A 318 6.48 -16.52 -30.10
CA VAL A 318 6.16 -17.62 -31.01
C VAL A 318 5.17 -17.06 -32.04
N ALA A 319 5.43 -17.31 -33.32
CA ALA A 319 4.58 -16.91 -34.42
C ALA A 319 4.33 -18.11 -35.33
N THR A 320 3.15 -18.14 -35.95
CA THR A 320 2.77 -19.06 -37.02
C THR A 320 2.49 -18.23 -38.27
N TRP A 321 2.99 -18.67 -39.41
CA TRP A 321 2.64 -18.06 -40.70
C TRP A 321 1.39 -18.74 -41.26
N GLN A 322 0.61 -18.00 -42.03
CA GLN A 322 -0.53 -18.49 -42.78
C GLN A 322 -0.56 -17.77 -44.13
N TRP A 323 -1.18 -18.36 -45.14
CA TRP A 323 -1.38 -17.67 -46.41
C TRP A 323 -2.42 -16.56 -46.26
N ASP A 324 -2.25 -15.44 -46.95
CA ASP A 324 -3.21 -14.32 -46.97
C ASP A 324 -4.39 -14.63 -47.91
N ILE A 325 -5.21 -15.61 -47.51
CA ILE A 325 -6.37 -16.14 -48.24
C ILE A 325 -7.48 -16.40 -47.19
N PRO A 326 -8.78 -16.32 -47.55
CA PRO A 326 -9.86 -16.65 -46.62
C PRO A 326 -9.69 -18.03 -45.96
N GLU A 327 -9.88 -18.09 -44.63
CA GLU A 327 -9.63 -19.27 -43.76
C GLU A 327 -10.50 -20.49 -44.08
N ASP A 328 -11.59 -20.31 -44.83
CA ASP A 328 -12.48 -21.40 -45.22
C ASP A 328 -12.18 -21.93 -46.63
N ASP A 329 -11.22 -21.34 -47.35
CA ASP A 329 -10.93 -21.71 -48.72
C ASP A 329 -10.02 -22.95 -48.80
N VAL A 330 -10.38 -23.85 -49.71
CA VAL A 330 -9.63 -25.06 -50.01
C VAL A 330 -9.19 -25.07 -51.47
N CYS A 331 -8.11 -25.78 -51.75
CA CYS A 331 -7.70 -26.02 -53.13
C CYS A 331 -8.81 -26.76 -53.88
N GLY A 332 -9.40 -26.14 -54.91
CA GLY A 332 -10.52 -26.72 -55.67
C GLY A 332 -10.22 -28.07 -56.35
N ILE A 333 -8.95 -28.45 -56.46
CA ILE A 333 -8.51 -29.73 -57.05
C ILE A 333 -8.37 -30.83 -56.00
N CYS A 334 -7.57 -30.61 -54.94
CA CYS A 334 -7.31 -31.64 -53.93
C CYS A 334 -8.20 -31.56 -52.69
N GLN A 335 -9.01 -30.50 -52.56
CA GLN A 335 -9.94 -30.26 -51.45
C GLN A 335 -9.26 -30.21 -50.07
N VAL A 336 -7.98 -29.78 -50.03
CA VAL A 336 -7.21 -29.54 -48.80
C VAL A 336 -7.05 -28.04 -48.58
N HIS A 337 -7.07 -27.62 -47.31
CA HIS A 337 -6.83 -26.24 -46.88
C HIS A 337 -5.46 -25.73 -47.34
N PHE A 338 -5.37 -24.44 -47.64
CA PHE A 338 -4.16 -23.83 -48.21
C PHE A 338 -2.97 -23.77 -47.25
N ASP A 339 -3.19 -23.70 -45.94
CA ASP A 339 -2.13 -23.83 -44.94
C ASP A 339 -1.63 -25.28 -44.77
N GLY A 340 -2.37 -26.24 -45.34
CA GLY A 340 -1.96 -27.64 -45.44
C GLY A 340 -1.10 -27.90 -46.68
N THR A 341 -0.69 -29.15 -46.84
CA THR A 341 -0.02 -29.61 -48.07
C THR A 341 -1.00 -30.32 -48.99
N CYS A 342 -0.76 -30.26 -50.29
CA CYS A 342 -1.42 -31.18 -51.20
C CYS A 342 -1.01 -32.65 -50.91
N PRO A 343 -1.77 -33.66 -51.38
CA PRO A 343 -1.50 -35.07 -51.08
C PRO A 343 -0.12 -35.59 -51.50
N THR A 344 0.59 -34.89 -52.38
CA THR A 344 1.93 -35.26 -52.85
C THR A 344 3.05 -34.64 -52.02
N CYS A 345 2.76 -33.66 -51.17
CA CYS A 345 3.76 -32.89 -50.42
C CYS A 345 3.71 -33.21 -48.93
N LYS A 346 4.91 -33.24 -48.31
CA LYS A 346 5.07 -33.52 -46.88
C LYS A 346 5.11 -32.24 -46.02
N TYR A 347 5.68 -31.16 -46.54
CA TYR A 347 5.83 -29.89 -45.82
C TYR A 347 5.21 -28.73 -46.63
N PRO A 348 4.53 -27.77 -45.97
CA PRO A 348 3.96 -26.58 -46.62
C PRO A 348 5.06 -25.52 -46.89
N GLY A 349 4.71 -24.44 -47.57
CA GLY A 349 5.65 -23.37 -47.96
C GLY A 349 6.21 -23.61 -49.36
N ASP A 350 7.53 -23.47 -49.55
CA ASP A 350 8.18 -23.57 -50.87
C ASP A 350 7.94 -24.93 -51.57
N ASP A 351 7.90 -26.02 -50.78
CA ASP A 351 7.63 -27.37 -51.26
C ASP A 351 6.17 -27.60 -51.70
N CYS A 352 5.25 -26.70 -51.35
CA CYS A 352 3.83 -26.78 -51.73
C CYS A 352 3.21 -25.38 -51.83
N SER A 353 3.84 -24.53 -52.63
CA SER A 353 3.43 -23.14 -52.80
C SER A 353 2.05 -23.01 -53.44
N LEU A 354 1.44 -21.85 -53.28
CA LEU A 354 0.17 -21.53 -53.91
C LEU A 354 0.39 -20.78 -55.22
N LEU A 355 -0.36 -21.16 -56.24
CA LEU A 355 -0.44 -20.43 -57.50
C LEU A 355 -1.83 -19.83 -57.64
N SER A 356 -1.86 -18.50 -57.70
CA SER A 356 -3.06 -17.71 -57.93
C SER A 356 -3.17 -17.36 -59.41
N GLY A 357 -4.24 -17.81 -60.05
CA GLY A 357 -4.56 -17.45 -61.42
C GLY A 357 -4.99 -15.97 -61.51
N LYS A 358 -4.74 -15.32 -62.64
CA LYS A 358 -5.31 -13.98 -62.95
C LYS A 358 -6.84 -13.94 -62.86
N CYS A 359 -7.49 -15.11 -62.93
CA CYS A 359 -8.92 -15.28 -62.72
C CYS A 359 -9.36 -15.23 -61.25
N GLY A 360 -8.44 -15.01 -60.30
CA GLY A 360 -8.71 -14.91 -58.86
C GLY A 360 -8.83 -16.24 -58.12
N HIS A 361 -8.60 -17.38 -58.77
CA HIS A 361 -8.63 -18.70 -58.13
C HIS A 361 -7.23 -19.18 -57.78
N SER A 362 -7.05 -19.64 -56.54
CA SER A 362 -5.79 -20.16 -56.00
C SER A 362 -5.80 -21.69 -55.92
N PHE A 363 -4.65 -22.32 -56.14
CA PHE A 363 -4.47 -23.76 -56.03
C PHE A 363 -3.07 -24.07 -55.50
N HIS A 364 -2.88 -25.24 -54.89
CA HIS A 364 -1.53 -25.77 -54.68
C HIS A 364 -0.82 -25.94 -56.03
N MET A 365 0.44 -25.51 -56.12
CA MET A 365 1.25 -25.51 -57.34
C MET A 365 1.21 -26.87 -58.05
N HIS A 366 1.46 -27.96 -57.31
CA HIS A 366 1.45 -29.32 -57.86
C HIS A 366 0.09 -29.75 -58.40
N CYS A 367 -1.00 -29.33 -57.75
CA CYS A 367 -2.34 -29.66 -58.19
C CYS A 367 -2.66 -29.00 -59.54
N ILE A 368 -2.39 -27.70 -59.66
CA ILE A 368 -2.73 -26.97 -60.89
C ILE A 368 -1.77 -27.28 -62.03
N MET A 369 -0.48 -27.45 -61.75
CA MET A 369 0.51 -27.82 -62.76
C MET A 369 0.24 -29.20 -63.36
N GLU A 370 -0.22 -30.16 -62.54
CA GLU A 370 -0.60 -31.47 -63.06
C GLU A 370 -1.94 -31.43 -63.80
N TRP A 371 -2.89 -30.60 -63.36
CA TRP A 371 -4.17 -30.41 -64.03
C TRP A 371 -4.01 -29.87 -65.46
N ILE A 372 -3.24 -28.79 -65.64
CA ILE A 372 -3.09 -28.14 -66.95
C ILE A 372 -2.32 -28.98 -67.97
N LYS A 373 -1.51 -29.95 -67.52
CA LYS A 373 -0.81 -30.91 -68.40
C LYS A 373 -1.75 -31.93 -69.03
N GLN A 374 -2.93 -32.18 -68.44
CA GLN A 374 -3.89 -33.13 -68.98
C GLN A 374 -4.50 -32.59 -70.28
N GLU A 375 -4.52 -33.39 -71.34
CA GLU A 375 -5.07 -33.00 -72.65
C GLU A 375 -6.55 -32.57 -72.55
N SER A 376 -7.31 -33.17 -71.63
CA SER A 376 -8.72 -32.84 -71.38
C SER A 376 -8.94 -31.47 -70.75
N ALA A 377 -7.96 -30.95 -70.00
CA ALA A 377 -8.06 -29.66 -69.31
C ALA A 377 -7.87 -28.47 -70.26
N LYS A 378 -7.23 -28.68 -71.43
CA LYS A 378 -6.97 -27.64 -72.44
C LYS A 378 -6.29 -26.38 -71.88
N GLY A 379 -5.47 -26.52 -70.83
CA GLY A 379 -4.83 -25.40 -70.14
C GLY A 379 -5.78 -24.42 -69.44
N GLN A 380 -7.00 -24.86 -69.10
CA GLN A 380 -8.03 -24.01 -68.49
C GLN A 380 -8.11 -24.20 -66.97
N CYS A 381 -8.51 -23.13 -66.27
CA CYS A 381 -8.80 -23.14 -64.84
C CYS A 381 -9.95 -24.12 -64.51
N PRO A 382 -9.79 -25.01 -63.51
CA PRO A 382 -10.84 -25.97 -63.12
C PRO A 382 -12.16 -25.31 -62.69
N MET A 383 -12.09 -24.11 -62.12
CA MET A 383 -13.24 -23.43 -61.50
C MET A 383 -14.04 -22.60 -62.52
N CYS A 384 -13.36 -21.83 -63.37
CA CYS A 384 -14.02 -20.86 -64.27
C CYS A 384 -13.82 -21.14 -65.77
N ARG A 385 -13.03 -22.16 -66.14
CA ARG A 385 -12.72 -22.57 -67.52
C ARG A 385 -12.04 -21.49 -68.40
N GLN A 386 -11.58 -20.39 -67.81
CA GLN A 386 -10.71 -19.44 -68.49
C GLN A 386 -9.30 -20.04 -68.67
N PRO A 387 -8.52 -19.64 -69.70
CA PRO A 387 -7.11 -20.01 -69.79
C PRO A 387 -6.37 -19.69 -68.48
N PHE A 388 -5.65 -20.67 -67.93
CA PHE A 388 -4.97 -20.49 -66.65
C PHE A 388 -3.61 -19.82 -66.86
N GLU A 389 -3.55 -18.53 -66.55
CA GLU A 389 -2.31 -17.77 -66.41
C GLU A 389 -2.17 -17.36 -64.94
N TRP A 390 -1.05 -17.66 -64.31
CA TRP A 390 -0.78 -17.27 -62.93
C TRP A 390 -0.07 -15.92 -62.86
N GLN A 391 -0.16 -15.27 -61.71
CA GLN A 391 0.66 -14.09 -61.41
C GLN A 391 2.02 -14.57 -60.90
N ASP A 392 3.11 -14.10 -61.53
CA ASP A 392 4.46 -14.33 -61.01
C ASP A 392 4.64 -13.49 -59.74
N GLN A 393 4.77 -14.13 -58.58
CA GLN A 393 4.99 -13.47 -57.29
C GLN A 393 6.34 -12.72 -57.18
N ALA A 394 7.12 -12.63 -58.27
CA ALA A 394 8.45 -12.05 -58.29
C ALA A 394 8.50 -10.52 -58.53
N ASN A 395 7.37 -9.84 -58.76
CA ASN A 395 7.34 -8.40 -59.07
C ASN A 395 6.49 -7.53 -58.13
N GLU A 396 6.00 -8.06 -57.02
CA GLU A 396 5.42 -7.25 -55.94
C GLU A 396 6.39 -7.18 -54.75
N THR A 397 7.55 -6.55 -54.98
CA THR A 397 8.23 -5.84 -53.89
C THR A 397 7.69 -4.42 -53.81
N ASP A 398 6.38 -4.27 -53.60
CA ASP A 398 5.92 -3.12 -52.83
C ASP A 398 6.11 -3.56 -51.38
N GLY A 399 7.18 -3.04 -50.77
CA GLY A 399 7.41 -3.20 -49.33
C GLY A 399 6.14 -2.80 -48.57
N PRO A 400 5.93 -3.36 -47.37
CA PRO A 400 4.80 -2.94 -46.56
C PRO A 400 4.89 -1.41 -46.41
N ASN A 401 3.78 -0.72 -46.66
CA ASN A 401 3.60 0.66 -46.22
C ASN A 401 4.09 0.73 -44.77
N GLU A 402 5.28 1.28 -44.56
CA GLU A 402 5.80 1.57 -43.23
C GLU A 402 4.84 2.59 -42.63
N THR A 403 3.86 2.12 -41.86
CA THR A 403 3.25 2.97 -40.84
C THR A 403 4.39 3.43 -39.94
N PRO A 404 4.62 4.75 -39.80
CA PRO A 404 5.69 5.23 -38.94
C PRO A 404 5.44 4.70 -37.53
N ILE A 405 6.40 3.94 -37.01
CA ILE A 405 6.45 3.62 -35.59
C ILE A 405 6.55 4.96 -34.87
N PRO A 406 5.62 5.30 -33.95
CA PRO A 406 5.80 6.46 -33.10
C PRO A 406 7.06 6.22 -32.27
N THR A 407 8.07 7.05 -32.50
CA THR A 407 9.20 7.17 -31.60
C THR A 407 8.70 7.86 -30.33
N ASP A 408 8.42 7.08 -29.29
CA ASP A 408 8.40 7.56 -27.91
C ASP A 408 9.67 7.10 -27.18
#